data_AF-A0A2G9N4T9-F1
#
_entry.id   AF-A0A2G9N4T9-F1
#
_cell.length_a   1.000
_cell.length_b   1.000
_cell.length_c   1.000
_cell.angle_alpha   90.00
_cell.angle_beta   90.00
_cell.angle_gamma   90.00
#
_symmetry.space_group_name_H-M   'P 1'
#
loop_
_entity.id
_entity.type
_entity.pdbx_description
1 polymer ?
#
loop_
_entity_poly.entity_id
_entity_poly.type
_entity_poly.pdbx_seq_one_letter_code
_entity_poly.pdbx_strand_id
1 'polypeptide(L)'
;MAFKKGDLSINIVIIAVIALLVLVVLSYIFVGKISQTRKGIDKCENSGAVCKGFCELDERKLEKDCNNNGNTDYNEGALIDGVCCLKV
;
A
#
# COMPACT_ATOMS: atom_id res chain seq x y z
N MET A 1 11.92 -22.67 34.82
CA MET A 1 11.44 -21.28 34.99
C MET A 1 10.07 -21.38 35.63
N ALA A 2 10.00 -21.23 36.95
CA ALA A 2 8.79 -21.47 37.72
C ALA A 2 7.79 -20.33 37.49
N PHE A 3 6.63 -20.63 36.89
CA PHE A 3 5.48 -19.74 36.96
C PHE A 3 5.01 -19.71 38.41
N LYS A 4 5.50 -18.73 39.17
CA LYS A 4 4.98 -18.39 40.48
C LYS A 4 3.50 -18.10 40.26
N LYS A 5 2.60 -18.95 40.80
CA LYS A 5 1.15 -18.75 40.85
C LYS A 5 0.85 -17.54 41.74
N GLY A 6 1.31 -16.36 41.30
CA GLY A 6 0.84 -15.11 41.84
C GLY A 6 -0.57 -14.93 41.30
N ASP A 7 -1.50 -14.63 42.19
CA ASP A 7 -2.82 -14.11 41.85
C ASP A 7 -2.69 -13.17 40.67
N LEU A 8 -3.03 -13.65 39.48
CA LEU A 8 -2.98 -12.85 38.28
C LEU A 8 -4.18 -11.93 38.43
N SER A 9 -3.92 -10.77 39.04
CA SER A 9 -4.94 -9.82 39.46
C SER A 9 -5.90 -9.64 38.30
N ILE A 10 -7.19 -9.83 38.57
CA ILE A 10 -8.27 -9.75 37.57
C ILE A 10 -8.15 -8.45 36.76
N ASN A 11 -7.65 -7.38 37.37
CA ASN A 11 -7.36 -6.10 36.73
C ASN A 11 -6.35 -6.22 35.57
N ILE A 12 -5.31 -7.04 35.71
CA ILE A 12 -4.30 -7.27 34.67
C ILE A 12 -4.92 -8.02 33.48
N VAL A 13 -5.78 -9.01 33.75
CA VAL A 13 -6.50 -9.74 32.70
C VAL A 13 -7.42 -8.79 31.93
N ILE A 14 -8.16 -7.93 32.64
CA ILE A 14 -9.05 -6.94 32.01
C ILE A 14 -8.27 -5.98 31.11
N ILE A 15 -7.15 -5.43 31.60
CA ILE A 15 -6.31 -4.50 30.81
C ILE A 15 -5.73 -5.21 29.58
N ALA A 16 -5.26 -6.45 29.72
CA ALA A 16 -4.73 -7.22 28.60
C ALA A 16 -5.78 -7.46 27.51
N VAL A 17 -7.02 -7.78 27.89
CA VAL A 17 -8.14 -7.97 26.95
C VAL A 17 -8.52 -6.67 26.25
N ILE A 18 -8.61 -5.55 26.99
CA ILE A 18 -8.91 -4.23 26.40
C ILE A 18 -7.81 -3.82 25.42
N ALA A 19 -6.55 -3.97 25.81
CA ALA A 19 -5.41 -3.63 24.95
C ALA A 19 -5.42 -4.45 23.65
N LEU A 20 -5.73 -5.75 23.74
CA LEU A 20 -5.82 -6.63 22.58
C LEU A 20 -6.96 -6.20 21.64
N LEU A 21 -8.14 -5.88 22.19
CA LEU A 21 -9.27 -5.36 21.41
C LEU A 21 -8.91 -4.07 20.66
N VAL A 22 -8.28 -3.11 21.35
CA VAL A 22 -7.86 -1.85 20.72
C VAL A 22 -6.85 -2.12 19.61
N LEU A 23 -5.89 -3.02 19.82
CA LEU A 23 -4.89 -3.37 18.81
C LEU A 23 -5.53 -3.99 17.57
N VAL A 24 -6.52 -4.88 17.74
CA VAL A 24 -7.28 -5.46 16.62
C VAL A 24 -7.97 -4.35 15.82
N VAL A 25 -8.69 -3.45 16.48
CA VAL A 25 -9.38 -2.34 15.79
C VAL A 25 -8.40 -1.45 15.03
N LEU A 26 -7.28 -1.07 15.66
CA LEU A 26 -6.24 -0.28 15.00
C LEU A 26 -5.66 -1.01 13.80
N SER A 27 -5.37 -2.31 13.91
CA SER A 27 -4.83 -3.10 12.81
C SER A 27 -5.75 -3.11 11.59
N TYR A 28 -7.07 -3.24 11.78
CA TYR A 28 -8.05 -3.17 10.68
C TYR A 28 -8.05 -1.81 9.98
N ILE A 29 -8.00 -0.71 10.75
CA ILE A 29 -7.96 0.65 10.20
C ILE A 29 -6.67 0.86 9.39
N PHE A 30 -5.53 0.44 9.94
CA PHE A 30 -4.23 0.60 9.27
C PHE A 30 -4.12 -0.27 8.00
N VAL A 31 -4.64 -1.49 8.00
CA VAL A 31 -4.64 -2.37 6.81
C VAL A 31 -5.42 -1.72 5.65
N GLY A 32 -6.58 -1.12 5.93
CA GLY A 32 -7.38 -0.42 4.90
C GLY A 32 -6.65 0.78 4.29
N LYS A 33 -5.89 1.54 5.10
CA LYS A 33 -5.12 2.71 4.64
C LYS A 33 -3.85 2.32 3.88
N ILE A 34 -3.13 1.27 4.30
CA ILE A 34 -1.92 0.79 3.61
C ILE A 34 -2.21 0.37 2.17
N SER A 35 -3.37 -0.25 1.90
CA SER A 35 -3.76 -0.60 0.52
C SER A 35 -3.95 0.62 -0.37
N GLN A 36 -4.46 1.73 0.16
CA GLN A 36 -4.61 2.98 -0.60
C GLN A 36 -3.26 3.66 -0.83
N THR A 37 -2.36 3.60 0.15
CA THR A 37 -1.01 4.19 0.03
C THR A 37 -0.15 3.44 -1.00
N ARG A 38 -0.19 2.11 -1.05
CA ARG A 38 0.55 1.33 -2.07
C ARG A 38 0.15 1.72 -3.49
N LYS A 39 -1.16 1.84 -3.76
CA LYS A 39 -1.67 2.32 -5.05
C LYS A 39 -1.21 3.73 -5.42
N GLY A 40 -0.84 4.56 -4.45
CA GLY A 40 -0.29 5.90 -4.71
C GLY A 40 1.20 5.90 -5.02
N ILE A 41 1.98 5.02 -4.39
CA ILE A 41 3.44 4.94 -4.55
C ILE A 41 3.83 4.29 -5.89
N ASP A 42 3.02 3.35 -6.38
CA ASP A 42 3.31 2.65 -7.64
C ASP A 42 2.87 3.42 -8.89
N LYS A 43 2.41 4.67 -8.75
CA LYS A 43 2.05 5.53 -9.88
C LYS A 43 3.27 6.06 -10.62
N CYS A 44 3.19 6.06 -11.95
CA CYS A 44 4.20 6.62 -12.83
C CYS A 44 4.59 8.08 -12.49
N GLU A 45 3.59 8.91 -12.21
CA GLU A 45 3.76 10.33 -11.87
C GLU A 45 4.64 10.55 -10.62
N ASN A 46 4.60 9.60 -9.69
CA ASN A 46 5.36 9.69 -8.43
C ASN A 46 6.87 9.46 -8.63
N SER A 47 7.27 8.93 -9.80
CA SER A 47 8.66 8.67 -10.17
C SER A 47 9.28 9.76 -11.06
N GLY A 48 8.57 10.88 -11.28
CA GLY A 48 8.98 11.93 -12.23
C GLY A 48 8.90 11.49 -13.69
N ALA A 49 8.20 10.39 -13.96
CA ALA A 49 7.98 9.83 -15.29
C ALA A 49 6.60 10.26 -15.83
N VAL A 50 6.43 10.11 -17.14
CA VAL A 50 5.19 10.47 -17.84
C VAL A 50 4.50 9.23 -18.38
N CYS A 51 3.18 9.22 -18.26
CA CYS A 51 2.33 8.16 -18.79
C CYS A 51 2.02 8.45 -20.26
N LYS A 52 2.45 7.57 -21.19
CA LYS A 52 2.26 7.76 -22.63
C LYS A 52 1.97 6.43 -23.34
N GLY A 53 1.44 6.47 -24.56
CA GLY A 53 1.17 5.25 -25.34
C GLY A 53 2.43 4.44 -25.69
N PHE A 54 3.58 5.11 -25.85
CA PHE A 54 4.87 4.49 -26.12
C PHE A 54 6.00 5.39 -25.61
N CYS A 55 7.14 4.79 -25.24
CA CYS A 55 8.34 5.52 -24.87
C CYS A 55 9.15 5.89 -26.11
N GLU A 56 9.78 7.05 -26.08
CA GLU A 56 10.69 7.51 -27.14
C GLU A 56 12.06 6.82 -27.02
N LEU A 57 12.93 6.98 -28.03
CA LEU A 57 14.25 6.33 -28.07
C LEU A 57 15.19 6.79 -26.93
N ASP A 58 14.96 7.98 -26.37
CA ASP A 58 15.70 8.58 -25.26
C ASP A 58 15.05 8.32 -23.89
N GLU A 59 14.13 7.36 -23.80
CA GLU A 59 13.35 7.11 -22.59
C GLU A 59 13.44 5.67 -22.11
N ARG A 60 13.40 5.50 -20.79
CA ARG A 60 13.36 4.19 -20.15
C ARG A 60 11.93 3.86 -19.72
N LYS A 61 11.46 2.68 -20.14
CA LYS A 61 10.21 2.10 -19.63
C LYS A 61 10.39 1.66 -18.17
N LEU A 62 9.48 2.10 -17.31
CA LEU A 62 9.38 1.66 -15.91
C LEU A 62 8.21 0.68 -15.76
N GLU A 63 8.40 -0.35 -14.93
CA GLU A 63 7.33 -1.24 -14.47
C GLU A 63 6.56 -0.55 -13.34
N LYS A 64 5.82 0.50 -13.70
CA LYS A 64 5.00 1.30 -12.80
C LYS A 64 3.61 1.47 -13.38
N ASP A 65 2.63 1.55 -12.50
CA ASP A 65 1.23 1.66 -12.87
C ASP A 65 1.00 2.99 -13.58
N CYS A 66 0.47 2.88 -14.79
CA CYS A 66 0.07 3.96 -15.66
C CYS A 66 -1.45 3.94 -15.73
N ASN A 67 -2.10 5.10 -15.75
CA ASN A 67 -3.54 5.19 -15.91
C ASN A 67 -3.83 6.44 -16.73
N ASN A 68 -4.00 6.23 -18.03
CA ASN A 68 -4.17 7.29 -19.01
C ASN A 68 -5.65 7.54 -19.35
N ASN A 69 -6.56 6.67 -18.86
CA ASN A 69 -8.00 6.75 -19.11
C ASN A 69 -8.80 7.33 -17.92
N GLY A 70 -8.16 7.53 -16.76
CA GLY A 70 -8.74 8.12 -15.56
C GLY A 70 -9.68 7.21 -14.76
N ASN A 71 -9.70 5.89 -15.03
CA ASN A 71 -10.54 4.95 -14.30
C ASN A 71 -9.85 4.47 -13.00
N THR A 72 -10.41 3.46 -12.32
CA THR A 72 -9.81 2.89 -11.08
C THR A 72 -8.96 1.66 -11.32
N ASP A 73 -8.88 1.23 -12.56
CA ASP A 73 -8.14 0.06 -13.00
C ASP A 73 -6.74 0.51 -13.44
N TYR A 74 -5.77 -0.36 -13.21
CA TYR A 74 -4.37 -0.07 -13.47
C TYR A 74 -3.75 -1.34 -14.07
N ASN A 75 -2.84 -1.17 -15.02
CA ASN A 75 -2.22 -2.25 -15.79
C ASN A 75 -3.19 -2.97 -16.73
N GLU A 76 -4.14 -2.26 -17.31
CA GLU A 76 -5.03 -2.75 -18.38
C GLU A 76 -4.29 -2.96 -19.72
N GLY A 77 -2.98 -2.73 -19.73
CA GLY A 77 -2.10 -2.88 -20.88
C GLY A 77 -1.76 -1.55 -21.55
N ALA A 78 -0.67 -1.55 -22.31
CA ALA A 78 -0.09 -0.33 -22.89
C ALA A 78 -1.04 0.47 -23.81
N LEU A 79 -2.05 -0.19 -24.39
CA LEU A 79 -3.03 0.42 -25.29
C LEU A 79 -4.20 1.10 -24.56
N ILE A 80 -4.40 0.79 -23.28
CA ILE A 80 -5.52 1.30 -22.46
C ILE A 80 -4.98 2.29 -21.43
N ASP A 81 -3.95 1.87 -20.70
CA ASP A 81 -3.38 2.63 -19.59
C ASP A 81 -2.09 3.37 -19.96
N GLY A 82 -1.48 3.06 -21.11
CA GLY A 82 -0.16 3.56 -21.47
C GLY A 82 0.98 2.79 -20.80
N VAL A 83 2.20 3.25 -21.05
CA VAL A 83 3.44 2.79 -20.42
C VAL A 83 4.09 3.97 -19.70
N CYS A 84 4.73 3.66 -18.58
CA CYS A 84 5.45 4.66 -17.80
C CYS A 84 6.84 4.91 -18.39
N CYS A 85 7.11 6.13 -18.84
CA CYS A 85 8.35 6.51 -19.53
C CYS A 85 9.09 7.59 -18.76
N LEU A 86 10.34 7.31 -18.39
CA LEU A 86 11.24 8.26 -17.74
C LEU A 86 12.29 8.73 -18.74
N LYS A 87 12.41 10.05 -18.91
CA LYS A 87 13.45 10.67 -19.74
C LYS A 87 14.81 10.45 -19.07
N VAL A 88 15.77 9.90 -19.83
CA VAL A 88 17.12 9.55 -19.33
C VAL A 88 18.09 10.70 -19.55
#